data_AF-A0A4Y8YQI7-F1
#
_entry.id   AF-A0A4Y8YQI7-F1
#
_cell.length_a   1.000
_cell.length_b   1.000
_cell.length_c   1.000
_cell.angle_alpha   90.00
_cell.angle_beta   90.00
_cell.angle_gamma   90.00
#
_symmetry.space_group_name_H-M   'P 1'
#
loop_
_entity.id
_entity.type
_entity.pdbx_description
1 polymer ?
#
loop_
_entity_poly.entity_id
_entity_poly.type
_entity_poly.pdbx_seq_one_letter_code
_entity_poly.pdbx_strand_id
1 'polypeptide(L)'
;MTPDDTTPKPAPELKTFGIRELLRLIVIGSVLTYFQFIAIGRWVRAPRRGWPVHASKAVVDAFFVLGPTFVKVGQLMGSSPGLFPKVLADTCLRCLDEVPPFPGSQARAVIEADLGRSVDELFSSFDDVPLSSASVAQVHLCVRRDDGREVVMKVQRRGIYHRMKIDLRIAYLIARGLEKFIPFFATANASAIIVDLHAATFAELDSAVEAKRQHSFRSAIGAFGDNKYVTAPEVFLDYCGGRVICMERMHGSPLDRYRPGQQSELIVRRAAKVWMEALVLHGLFHGDVHAGNVWVLDDGRVAFLDFGVMGEVDEQWRALLLDLFHATVIDGDFTRLAGTVKRLGIVAPQMGSDAEVGAILQSVFAPMLSTTLAHFSLADFIRALVGMGKQYKTSSPEELILVAKQLGYFERYAIELAPNWALGTDPFVFKNVFPAEIAALSEARGIELPE
;
A
#
# COMPACT_ATOMS: atom_id res chain seq x y z
N MET A 1 -24.55 3.87 -4.14
CA MET A 1 -23.52 4.82 -4.64
C MET A 1 -24.14 5.78 -5.65
N THR A 2 -24.01 7.09 -5.47
CA THR A 2 -24.40 8.07 -6.50
C THR A 2 -23.19 8.40 -7.40
N PRO A 3 -23.39 8.91 -8.62
CA PRO A 3 -22.27 9.32 -9.48
C PRO A 3 -21.35 10.38 -8.84
N ASP A 4 -21.88 11.19 -7.92
CA ASP A 4 -21.14 12.25 -7.22
C ASP A 4 -20.14 11.69 -6.17
N ASP A 5 -20.36 10.45 -5.69
CA ASP A 5 -19.46 9.74 -4.77
C ASP A 5 -18.19 9.20 -5.46
N THR A 6 -18.01 9.44 -6.76
CA THR A 6 -16.96 8.79 -7.57
C THR A 6 -15.74 9.66 -7.85
N THR A 7 -15.76 10.92 -7.43
CA THR A 7 -14.60 11.81 -7.55
C THR A 7 -13.84 11.87 -6.21
N PRO A 8 -12.50 11.67 -6.20
CA PRO A 8 -11.72 11.82 -4.98
C PRO A 8 -11.95 13.20 -4.38
N LYS A 9 -12.41 13.23 -3.13
CA LYS A 9 -12.60 14.51 -2.44
C LYS A 9 -11.24 15.18 -2.26
N PRO A 10 -11.10 16.48 -2.61
CA PRO A 10 -9.82 17.16 -2.45
C PRO A 10 -9.44 17.16 -0.97
N ALA A 11 -8.17 16.88 -0.70
CA ALA A 11 -7.66 16.90 0.65
C ALA A 11 -7.85 18.30 1.26
N PRO A 12 -8.28 18.41 2.53
CA PRO A 12 -8.55 19.70 3.15
C PRO A 12 -7.28 20.56 3.28
N GLU A 13 -7.42 21.87 3.36
CA GLU A 13 -6.25 22.74 3.52
C GLU A 13 -5.46 22.43 4.81
N LEU A 14 -4.15 22.25 4.67
CA LEU A 14 -3.23 21.90 5.76
C LEU A 14 -2.74 23.11 6.58
N LYS A 15 -2.78 24.32 6.00
CA LYS A 15 -2.18 25.53 6.58
C LYS A 15 -3.11 26.31 7.51
N THR A 16 -4.36 25.89 7.66
CA THR A 16 -5.32 26.57 8.52
C THR A 16 -5.10 26.18 9.99
N PHE A 17 -5.10 27.16 10.89
CA PHE A 17 -5.07 26.93 12.33
C PHE A 17 -6.14 27.79 13.02
N GLY A 18 -6.93 27.21 13.91
CA GLY A 18 -7.99 27.90 14.62
C GLY A 18 -8.20 27.38 16.03
N ILE A 19 -9.34 27.74 16.61
CA ILE A 19 -9.70 27.39 18.00
C ILE A 19 -9.78 25.87 18.20
N ARG A 20 -10.28 25.13 17.19
CA ARG A 20 -10.40 23.67 17.28
C ARG A 20 -9.03 23.00 17.34
N GLU A 21 -8.08 23.47 16.53
CA GLU A 21 -6.69 23.02 16.54
C GLU A 21 -6.02 23.36 17.88
N LEU A 22 -6.24 24.56 18.44
CA LEU A 22 -5.72 24.93 19.75
C LEU A 22 -6.26 24.04 20.88
N LEU A 23 -7.58 23.83 20.94
CA LEU A 23 -8.20 22.95 21.93
C LEU A 23 -7.67 21.51 21.81
N ARG A 24 -7.51 21.03 20.57
CA ARG A 24 -6.96 19.70 20.31
C ARG A 24 -5.49 19.61 20.71
N LEU A 25 -4.69 20.65 20.49
CA LEU A 25 -3.29 20.72 20.92
C LEU A 25 -3.19 20.62 22.46
N ILE A 26 -4.09 21.29 23.19
CA ILE A 26 -4.16 21.17 24.66
C ILE A 26 -4.45 19.72 25.04
N VAL A 27 -5.45 19.08 24.43
CA VAL A 27 -5.77 17.66 24.69
C VAL A 27 -4.57 16.76 24.41
N ILE A 28 -3.88 16.96 23.29
CA ILE A 28 -2.65 16.22 22.94
C ILE A 28 -1.60 16.37 24.04
N GLY A 29 -1.30 17.61 24.43
CA GLY A 29 -0.34 17.91 25.49
C GLY A 29 -0.71 17.32 26.85
N SER A 30 -2.00 17.37 27.22
CA SER A 30 -2.50 16.80 28.47
C SER A 30 -2.39 15.28 28.50
N VAL A 31 -2.77 14.58 27.42
CA VAL A 31 -2.69 13.11 27.34
C VAL A 31 -1.23 12.66 27.37
N LEU A 32 -0.35 13.28 26.58
CA LEU A 32 1.08 12.94 26.59
C LEU A 32 1.68 13.14 27.98
N THR A 33 1.40 14.28 28.62
CA THR A 33 1.86 14.58 29.98
C THR A 33 1.35 13.57 31.00
N TYR A 34 0.06 13.22 30.94
CA TYR A 34 -0.56 12.23 31.83
C TYR A 34 0.14 10.86 31.75
N PHE A 35 0.38 10.36 30.53
CA PHE A 35 1.06 9.08 30.35
C PHE A 35 2.53 9.13 30.77
N GLN A 36 3.22 10.28 30.61
CA GLN A 36 4.57 10.45 31.16
C GLN A 36 4.58 10.37 32.69
N PHE A 37 3.61 10.96 33.39
CA PHE A 37 3.48 10.81 34.84
C PHE A 37 3.25 9.34 35.25
N ILE A 38 2.44 8.59 34.50
CA ILE A 38 2.27 7.14 34.71
C ILE A 38 3.60 6.40 34.51
N ALA A 39 4.35 6.71 33.45
CA ALA A 39 5.67 6.11 33.20
C ALA A 39 6.65 6.39 34.35
N ILE A 40 6.68 7.61 34.87
CA ILE A 40 7.52 7.97 36.02
C ILE A 40 7.13 7.12 37.24
N GLY A 41 5.83 7.04 37.57
CA GLY A 41 5.36 6.22 38.68
C GLY A 41 5.68 4.72 38.52
N ARG A 42 5.54 4.16 37.31
CA ARG A 42 5.90 2.77 37.00
C ARG A 42 7.42 2.55 37.09
N TRP A 43 8.21 3.51 36.64
CA TRP A 43 9.68 3.44 36.72
C TRP A 43 10.17 3.47 38.16
N VAL A 44 9.63 4.37 39.00
CA VAL A 44 9.96 4.45 40.44
C VAL A 44 9.64 3.13 41.15
N ARG A 45 8.53 2.47 40.82
CA ARG A 45 8.15 1.18 41.41
C ARG A 45 8.93 -0.02 40.85
N ALA A 46 9.40 0.07 39.61
CA ALA A 46 10.10 -1.02 38.92
C ALA A 46 11.28 -0.49 38.07
N PRO A 47 12.38 -0.04 38.70
CA PRO A 47 13.47 0.64 38.01
C PRO A 47 14.30 -0.29 37.11
N ARG A 48 14.23 -1.60 37.34
CA ARG A 48 15.05 -2.63 36.66
C ARG A 48 14.94 -2.65 35.13
N ARG A 49 13.85 -2.15 34.53
CA ARG A 49 13.63 -2.14 33.06
C ARG A 49 14.13 -0.88 32.35
N GLY A 50 14.69 0.09 33.07
CA GLY A 50 15.22 1.35 32.51
C GLY A 50 14.13 2.34 32.07
N TRP A 51 14.43 3.64 32.15
CA TRP A 51 13.50 4.71 31.77
C TRP A 51 13.01 4.64 30.31
N PRO A 52 13.86 4.35 29.29
CA PRO A 52 13.43 4.33 27.89
C PRO A 52 12.27 3.37 27.60
N VAL A 53 12.20 2.23 28.30
CA VAL A 53 11.12 1.25 28.13
C VAL A 53 9.79 1.78 28.67
N HIS A 54 9.80 2.40 29.86
CA HIS A 54 8.59 2.98 30.46
C HIS A 54 8.09 4.19 29.66
N ALA A 55 9.01 5.06 29.23
CA ALA A 55 8.69 6.22 28.41
C ALA A 55 8.11 5.82 27.04
N SER A 56 8.72 4.84 26.35
CA SER A 56 8.22 4.35 25.07
C SER A 56 6.82 3.75 25.17
N LYS A 57 6.56 2.98 26.24
CA LYS A 57 5.21 2.44 26.52
C LYS A 57 4.19 3.54 26.76
N ALA A 58 4.54 4.56 27.53
CA ALA A 58 3.66 5.70 27.77
C ALA A 58 3.32 6.47 26.48
N VAL A 59 4.30 6.65 25.59
CA VAL A 59 4.06 7.29 24.27
C VAL A 59 3.07 6.46 23.45
N VAL A 60 3.27 5.14 23.35
CA VAL A 60 2.38 4.27 22.56
C VAL A 60 0.98 4.14 23.18
N ASP A 61 0.88 4.05 24.51
CA ASP A 61 -0.41 4.06 25.21
C ASP A 61 -1.15 5.40 24.97
N ALA A 62 -0.42 6.52 24.96
CA ALA A 62 -0.97 7.82 24.60
C ALA A 62 -1.43 7.86 23.13
N PHE A 63 -0.71 7.22 22.20
CA PHE A 63 -1.11 7.16 20.80
C PHE A 63 -2.47 6.47 20.61
N PHE A 64 -2.71 5.37 21.32
CA PHE A 64 -4.02 4.71 21.28
C PHE A 64 -5.16 5.60 21.81
N VAL A 65 -4.91 6.37 22.87
CA VAL A 65 -5.90 7.31 23.42
C VAL A 65 -6.12 8.52 22.49
N LEU A 66 -5.06 9.02 21.87
CA LEU A 66 -5.14 10.16 20.95
C LEU A 66 -5.81 9.79 19.63
N GLY A 67 -5.69 8.53 19.21
CA GLY A 67 -6.47 7.96 18.12
C GLY A 67 -5.71 7.87 16.78
N PRO A 68 -6.44 7.79 15.64
CA PRO A 68 -5.93 7.28 14.37
C PRO A 68 -4.64 7.93 13.85
N THR A 69 -4.53 9.25 13.92
CA THR A 69 -3.35 9.97 13.44
C THR A 69 -2.08 9.55 14.18
N PHE A 70 -2.17 9.40 15.51
CA PHE A 70 -1.04 9.02 16.35
C PHE A 70 -0.73 7.53 16.23
N VAL A 71 -1.75 6.69 16.04
CA VAL A 71 -1.55 5.28 15.68
C VAL A 71 -0.78 5.17 14.36
N LYS A 72 -1.16 5.90 13.31
CA LYS A 72 -0.39 5.95 12.03
C LYS A 72 1.04 6.44 12.23
N VAL A 73 1.27 7.47 13.06
CA VAL A 73 2.64 7.89 13.43
C VAL A 73 3.41 6.74 14.09
N GLY A 74 2.79 6.01 15.03
CA GLY A 74 3.38 4.80 15.60
C GLY A 74 3.71 3.74 14.54
N GLN A 75 2.81 3.48 13.60
CA GLN A 75 3.03 2.52 12.50
C GLN A 75 4.24 2.92 11.63
N LEU A 76 4.36 4.22 11.29
CA LEU A 76 5.52 4.75 10.56
C LEU A 76 6.83 4.54 11.35
N MET A 77 6.81 4.81 12.66
CA MET A 77 7.98 4.64 13.53
C MET A 77 8.39 3.18 13.69
N GLY A 78 7.42 2.27 13.85
CA GLY A 78 7.67 0.83 13.95
C GLY A 78 8.20 0.23 12.65
N SER A 79 7.78 0.78 11.51
CA SER A 79 8.18 0.30 10.17
C SER A 79 9.49 0.91 9.65
N SER A 80 10.11 1.82 10.41
CA SER A 80 11.35 2.52 10.02
C SER A 80 12.52 2.22 10.98
N PRO A 81 12.97 0.94 11.07
CA PRO A 81 14.06 0.57 11.97
C PRO A 81 15.35 1.31 11.58
N GLY A 82 15.97 1.99 12.55
CA GLY A 82 17.20 2.77 12.36
C GLY A 82 17.00 4.29 12.35
N LEU A 83 15.79 4.80 12.08
CA LEU A 83 15.48 6.23 12.20
C LEU A 83 15.14 6.64 13.64
N PHE A 84 14.62 5.70 14.44
CA PHE A 84 14.19 5.92 15.81
C PHE A 84 14.95 5.03 16.79
N PRO A 85 15.04 5.42 18.08
CA PRO A 85 15.61 4.56 19.12
C PRO A 85 14.93 3.18 19.12
N LYS A 86 15.73 2.10 19.10
CA LYS A 86 15.24 0.72 18.95
C LYS A 86 14.08 0.39 19.90
N VAL A 87 14.20 0.75 21.18
CA VAL A 87 13.17 0.48 22.20
C VAL A 87 11.83 1.13 21.84
N LEU A 88 11.86 2.34 21.27
CA LEU A 88 10.65 3.04 20.85
C LEU A 88 10.06 2.43 19.58
N ALA A 89 10.89 2.16 18.57
CA ALA A 89 10.46 1.49 17.34
C ALA A 89 9.82 0.13 17.63
N ASP A 90 10.47 -0.71 18.45
CA ASP A 90 9.95 -2.01 18.88
C ASP A 90 8.61 -1.87 19.63
N THR A 91 8.46 -0.85 20.48
CA THR A 91 7.20 -0.62 21.21
C THR A 91 6.08 -0.15 20.26
N CYS A 92 6.42 0.64 19.25
CA CYS A 92 5.50 1.13 18.23
C CYS A 92 4.97 0.02 17.30
N LEU A 93 5.59 -1.16 17.26
CA LEU A 93 5.02 -2.33 16.56
C LEU A 93 3.62 -2.69 17.07
N ARG A 94 3.30 -2.39 18.34
CA ARG A 94 1.93 -2.54 18.89
C ARG A 94 0.89 -1.76 18.12
N CYS A 95 1.24 -0.63 17.50
CA CYS A 95 0.32 0.17 16.68
C CYS A 95 -0.06 -0.53 15.36
N LEU A 96 0.61 -1.62 14.99
CA LEU A 96 0.25 -2.45 13.83
C LEU A 96 -0.86 -3.43 14.20
N ASP A 97 -0.71 -4.15 15.32
CA ASP A 97 -1.55 -5.31 15.64
C ASP A 97 -2.58 -5.10 16.77
N GLU A 98 -2.33 -4.15 17.68
CA GLU A 98 -3.11 -4.00 18.93
C GLU A 98 -4.09 -2.82 18.90
N VAL A 99 -4.54 -2.37 17.72
CA VAL A 99 -5.42 -1.20 17.63
C VAL A 99 -6.79 -1.53 18.25
N PRO A 100 -7.24 -0.80 19.29
CA PRO A 100 -8.50 -1.14 19.96
C PRO A 100 -9.73 -0.92 19.07
N PRO A 101 -10.72 -1.85 19.09
CA PRO A 101 -11.97 -1.68 18.36
C PRO A 101 -12.85 -0.60 18.99
N PHE A 102 -13.74 -0.02 18.19
CA PHE A 102 -14.82 0.82 18.67
C PHE A 102 -16.12 0.01 18.84
N PRO A 103 -17.05 0.44 19.70
CA PRO A 103 -18.27 -0.32 19.99
C PRO A 103 -19.09 -0.64 18.73
N GLY A 104 -19.60 -1.88 18.61
CA GLY A 104 -20.44 -2.31 17.49
C GLY A 104 -21.68 -1.43 17.26
N SER A 105 -22.26 -0.86 18.33
CA SER A 105 -23.34 0.12 18.23
C SER A 105 -22.97 1.38 17.44
N GLN A 106 -21.70 1.82 17.50
CA GLN A 106 -21.23 2.91 16.65
C GLN A 106 -21.03 2.45 15.20
N ALA A 107 -20.64 1.20 14.98
CA ALA A 107 -20.50 0.64 13.63
C ALA A 107 -21.87 0.59 12.94
N ARG A 108 -22.88 0.04 13.63
CA ARG A 108 -24.27 0.04 13.18
C ARG A 108 -24.75 1.45 12.81
N ALA A 109 -24.57 2.42 13.70
CA ALA A 109 -24.96 3.80 13.44
C ALA A 109 -24.26 4.44 12.22
N VAL A 110 -23.01 4.06 11.92
CA VAL A 110 -22.31 4.53 10.71
C VAL A 110 -22.89 3.86 9.46
N ILE A 111 -23.13 2.54 9.49
CA ILE A 111 -23.74 1.79 8.38
C ILE A 111 -25.12 2.37 8.03
N GLU A 112 -25.98 2.55 9.04
CA GLU A 112 -27.34 3.05 8.85
C GLU A 112 -27.36 4.48 8.31
N ALA A 113 -26.45 5.32 8.78
CA ALA A 113 -26.34 6.69 8.30
C ALA A 113 -25.82 6.80 6.86
N ASP A 114 -24.97 5.85 6.41
CA ASP A 114 -24.45 5.84 5.05
C ASP A 114 -25.39 5.16 4.04
N LEU A 115 -26.05 4.08 4.44
CA LEU A 115 -26.87 3.26 3.55
C LEU A 115 -28.37 3.61 3.63
N GLY A 116 -28.79 4.38 4.63
CA GLY A 116 -30.19 4.79 4.81
C GLY A 116 -31.15 3.64 5.18
N ARG A 117 -30.61 2.49 5.57
CA ARG A 117 -31.33 1.26 5.93
C ARG A 117 -30.80 0.73 7.26
N SER A 118 -31.66 0.09 8.05
CA SER A 118 -31.22 -0.52 9.32
C SER A 118 -30.26 -1.69 9.07
N VAL A 119 -29.34 -1.95 10.00
CA VAL A 119 -28.44 -3.13 9.88
C VAL A 119 -29.25 -4.42 9.80
N ASP A 120 -30.37 -4.49 10.52
CA ASP A 120 -31.23 -5.67 10.55
C ASP A 120 -32.01 -5.86 9.24
N GLU A 121 -32.26 -4.80 8.45
CA GLU A 121 -32.81 -4.92 7.09
C GLU A 121 -31.78 -5.38 6.06
N LEU A 122 -30.51 -5.04 6.27
CA LEU A 122 -29.41 -5.35 5.35
C LEU A 122 -28.90 -6.78 5.55
N PHE A 123 -28.83 -7.22 6.81
CA PHE A 123 -28.18 -8.46 7.22
C PHE A 123 -29.12 -9.35 8.03
N SER A 124 -29.02 -10.66 7.82
CA SER A 124 -29.67 -11.67 8.66
C SER A 124 -28.88 -11.91 9.95
N SER A 125 -27.57 -11.65 9.93
CA SER A 125 -26.70 -11.60 11.12
C SER A 125 -25.60 -10.54 10.96
N PHE A 126 -25.25 -9.89 12.06
CA PHE A 126 -24.17 -8.91 12.13
C PHE A 126 -23.42 -9.11 13.45
N ASP A 127 -22.12 -9.37 13.40
CA ASP A 127 -21.29 -9.51 14.59
C ASP A 127 -20.86 -8.13 15.11
N ASP A 128 -21.32 -7.77 16.31
CA ASP A 128 -20.94 -6.50 16.97
C ASP A 128 -19.47 -6.50 17.42
N VAL A 129 -18.84 -7.67 17.53
CA VAL A 129 -17.40 -7.82 17.75
C VAL A 129 -16.71 -7.84 16.37
N PRO A 130 -15.81 -6.90 16.07
CA PRO A 130 -15.14 -6.88 14.77
C PRO A 130 -14.14 -8.04 14.63
N LEU A 131 -14.03 -8.58 13.42
CA LEU A 131 -13.00 -9.54 13.03
C LEU A 131 -11.59 -8.93 13.11
N SER A 132 -11.47 -7.66 12.75
CA SER A 132 -10.22 -6.92 12.80
C SER A 132 -10.45 -5.43 13.04
N SER A 133 -9.47 -4.75 13.63
CA SER A 133 -9.48 -3.31 13.83
C SER A 133 -8.18 -2.70 13.36
N ALA A 134 -8.27 -1.68 12.52
CA ALA A 134 -7.16 -0.93 11.99
C ALA A 134 -7.20 0.53 12.47
N SER A 135 -6.23 1.33 12.02
CA SER A 135 -6.11 2.74 12.40
C SER A 135 -7.34 3.54 11.97
N VAL A 136 -7.89 3.30 10.76
CA VAL A 136 -9.00 4.09 10.21
C VAL A 136 -10.37 3.43 10.25
N ALA A 137 -10.43 2.10 10.24
CA ALA A 137 -11.66 1.32 10.13
C ALA A 137 -11.58 0.03 10.95
N GLN A 138 -12.72 -0.63 11.12
CA GLN A 138 -12.79 -2.01 11.64
C GLN A 138 -13.71 -2.84 10.74
N VAL A 139 -13.51 -4.16 10.75
CA VAL A 139 -14.19 -5.08 9.83
C VAL A 139 -15.11 -6.00 10.63
N HIS A 140 -16.38 -6.06 10.25
CA HIS A 140 -17.40 -6.89 10.91
C HIS A 140 -17.84 -8.05 10.02
N LEU A 141 -18.04 -9.23 10.62
CA LEU A 141 -18.65 -10.36 9.94
C LEU A 141 -20.16 -10.15 9.83
N CYS A 142 -20.71 -10.37 8.63
CA CYS A 142 -22.15 -10.26 8.39
C CYS A 142 -22.64 -11.38 7.48
N VAL A 143 -23.94 -11.68 7.54
CA VAL A 143 -24.62 -12.52 6.55
C VAL A 143 -25.68 -11.68 5.86
N ARG A 144 -25.60 -11.57 4.54
CA ARG A 144 -26.57 -10.79 3.75
C ARG A 144 -27.98 -11.37 3.87
N ARG A 145 -28.97 -10.51 4.00
CA ARG A 145 -30.37 -10.94 4.17
C ARG A 145 -31.00 -11.40 2.85
N ASP A 146 -30.59 -10.81 1.73
CA ASP A 146 -31.20 -11.02 0.42
C ASP A 146 -30.76 -12.31 -0.27
N ASP A 147 -29.51 -12.74 -0.10
CA ASP A 147 -28.98 -13.96 -0.71
C ASP A 147 -28.29 -14.93 0.26
N GLY A 148 -28.18 -14.59 1.54
CA GLY A 148 -27.56 -15.44 2.56
C GLY A 148 -26.04 -15.56 2.47
N ARG A 149 -25.36 -14.79 1.62
CA ARG A 149 -23.89 -14.86 1.48
C ARG A 149 -23.19 -14.28 2.71
N GLU A 150 -22.10 -14.94 3.12
CA GLU A 150 -21.19 -14.40 4.12
C GLU A 150 -20.34 -13.26 3.52
N VAL A 151 -20.34 -12.13 4.21
CA VAL A 151 -19.64 -10.92 3.79
C VAL A 151 -18.93 -10.28 4.97
N VAL A 152 -18.02 -9.36 4.66
CA VAL A 152 -17.44 -8.46 5.65
C VAL A 152 -17.82 -7.02 5.37
N MET A 153 -18.10 -6.30 6.44
CA MET A 153 -18.41 -4.88 6.42
C MET A 153 -17.27 -4.09 7.05
N LYS A 154 -16.45 -3.42 6.22
CA LYS A 154 -15.40 -2.48 6.65
C LYS A 154 -16.08 -1.14 6.98
N VAL A 155 -15.99 -0.72 8.22
CA VAL A 155 -16.63 0.50 8.75
C VAL A 155 -15.58 1.47 9.26
N GLN A 156 -15.52 2.67 8.68
CA GLN A 156 -14.64 3.73 9.15
C GLN A 156 -15.03 4.22 10.54
N ARG A 157 -14.02 4.60 11.34
CA ARG A 157 -14.23 5.19 12.66
C ARG A 157 -15.06 6.48 12.56
N ARG A 158 -16.06 6.62 13.42
CA ARG A 158 -16.93 7.80 13.41
C ARG A 158 -16.14 9.09 13.62
N GLY A 159 -16.34 10.06 12.72
CA GLY A 159 -15.72 11.39 12.80
C GLY A 159 -14.22 11.41 12.48
N ILE A 160 -13.67 10.33 11.91
CA ILE A 160 -12.24 10.21 11.62
C ILE A 160 -11.71 11.31 10.69
N TYR A 161 -12.47 11.66 9.66
CA TYR A 161 -12.11 12.72 8.71
C TYR A 161 -11.80 14.05 9.41
N HIS A 162 -12.70 14.51 10.27
CA HIS A 162 -12.48 15.75 11.01
C HIS A 162 -11.36 15.63 12.05
N ARG A 163 -11.23 14.47 12.70
CA ARG A 163 -10.18 14.23 13.68
C ARG A 163 -8.78 14.31 13.05
N MET A 164 -8.56 13.55 11.97
CA MET A 164 -7.27 13.50 11.27
C MET A 164 -6.94 14.84 10.63
N LYS A 165 -7.94 15.55 10.08
CA LYS A 165 -7.75 16.92 9.56
C LYS A 165 -7.14 17.85 10.60
N ILE A 166 -7.69 17.87 11.81
CA ILE A 166 -7.21 18.74 12.89
C ILE A 166 -5.81 18.29 13.34
N ASP A 167 -5.60 16.99 13.53
CA ASP A 167 -4.32 16.46 14.01
C ASP A 167 -3.18 16.70 13.00
N LEU A 168 -3.43 16.54 11.69
CA LEU A 168 -2.43 16.77 10.65
C LEU A 168 -2.07 18.25 10.49
N ARG A 169 -3.03 19.17 10.66
CA ARG A 169 -2.75 20.62 10.72
C ARG A 169 -1.83 20.98 11.87
N ILE A 170 -2.09 20.40 13.05
CA ILE A 170 -1.24 20.56 14.23
C ILE A 170 0.15 19.98 13.96
N ALA A 171 0.22 18.77 13.41
CA ALA A 171 1.48 18.11 13.09
C ALA A 171 2.32 18.93 12.09
N TYR A 172 1.68 19.52 11.08
CA TYR A 172 2.35 20.38 10.11
C TYR A 172 2.92 21.64 10.78
N LEU A 173 2.15 22.30 11.64
CA LEU A 173 2.62 23.47 12.39
C LEU A 173 3.81 23.12 13.29
N ILE A 174 3.75 21.99 14.01
CA ILE A 174 4.83 21.51 14.86
C ILE A 174 6.06 21.19 14.02
N ALA A 175 5.92 20.47 12.90
CA ALA A 175 7.02 20.12 12.01
C ALA A 175 7.75 21.37 11.49
N ARG A 176 7.00 22.40 11.04
CA ARG A 176 7.56 23.69 10.62
C ARG A 176 8.28 24.42 11.76
N GLY A 177 7.78 24.29 12.99
CA GLY A 177 8.46 24.80 14.18
C GLY A 177 9.78 24.06 14.43
N LEU A 178 9.77 22.73 14.43
CA LEU A 178 10.95 21.90 14.68
C LEU A 178 12.04 22.10 13.63
N GLU A 179 11.69 22.24 12.36
CA GLU A 179 12.62 22.58 11.27
C GLU A 179 13.40 23.89 11.55
N LYS A 180 12.76 24.86 12.23
CA LYS A 180 13.40 26.13 12.56
C LYS A 180 14.44 26.01 13.68
N PHE A 181 14.24 25.07 14.61
CA PHE A 181 15.03 24.99 15.85
C PHE A 181 16.00 23.80 15.89
N ILE A 182 15.78 22.78 15.06
CA ILE A 182 16.54 21.52 15.13
C ILE A 182 17.03 21.17 13.71
N PRO A 183 18.36 21.21 13.46
CA PRO A 183 18.94 20.95 12.14
C PRO A 183 18.54 19.61 11.52
N PHE A 184 18.44 18.56 12.34
CA PHE A 184 18.02 17.23 11.90
C PHE A 184 16.65 17.25 11.18
N PHE A 185 15.66 17.94 11.73
CA PHE A 185 14.32 18.01 11.12
C PHE A 185 14.27 18.88 9.87
N ALA A 186 15.14 19.89 9.78
CA ALA A 186 15.32 20.68 8.55
C ALA A 186 15.90 19.82 7.43
N THR A 187 16.92 19.01 7.72
CA THR A 187 17.51 18.08 6.74
C THR A 187 16.53 16.99 6.31
N ALA A 188 15.73 16.47 7.24
CA ALA A 188 14.71 15.46 6.94
C ALA A 188 13.45 16.02 6.27
N ASN A 189 13.31 17.35 6.15
CA ASN A 189 12.13 18.03 5.62
C ASN A 189 10.81 17.51 6.25
N ALA A 190 10.75 17.58 7.58
CA ALA A 190 9.66 17.01 8.37
C ALA A 190 8.26 17.52 7.92
N SER A 191 8.16 18.76 7.48
CA SER A 191 6.92 19.34 6.97
C SER A 191 6.47 18.74 5.65
N ALA A 192 7.39 18.38 4.75
CA ALA A 192 7.07 17.63 3.54
C ALA A 192 6.53 16.23 3.86
N ILE A 193 7.14 15.53 4.83
CA ILE A 193 6.61 14.22 5.29
C ILE A 193 5.16 14.34 5.78
N ILE A 194 4.81 15.42 6.48
CA ILE A 194 3.42 15.65 6.91
C ILE A 194 2.50 15.97 5.72
N VAL A 195 2.98 16.67 4.70
CA VAL A 195 2.22 16.92 3.47
C VAL A 195 1.91 15.60 2.74
N ASP A 196 2.90 14.73 2.60
CA ASP A 196 2.74 13.42 1.96
C ASP A 196 1.78 12.53 2.77
N LEU A 197 1.97 12.47 4.09
CA LEU A 197 1.07 11.75 5.00
C LEU A 197 -0.36 12.28 4.93
N HIS A 198 -0.53 13.60 4.78
CA HIS A 198 -1.83 14.23 4.64
C HIS A 198 -2.51 13.81 3.33
N ALA A 199 -1.80 13.90 2.19
CA ALA A 199 -2.34 13.46 0.91
C ALA A 199 -2.76 11.98 0.94
N ALA A 200 -1.87 11.10 1.42
CA ALA A 200 -2.14 9.66 1.53
C ALA A 200 -3.33 9.37 2.46
N THR A 201 -3.39 10.03 3.63
CA THR A 201 -4.48 9.84 4.60
C THR A 201 -5.84 10.17 4.00
N PHE A 202 -5.96 11.30 3.31
CA PHE A 202 -7.27 11.72 2.79
C PHE A 202 -7.70 10.94 1.54
N ALA A 203 -6.75 10.40 0.78
CA ALA A 203 -7.06 9.43 -0.26
C ALA A 203 -7.66 8.14 0.32
N GLU A 204 -7.16 7.66 1.46
CA GLU A 204 -7.64 6.44 2.15
C GLU A 204 -9.00 6.61 2.84
N LEU A 205 -9.39 7.85 3.17
CA LEU A 205 -10.65 8.11 3.88
C LEU A 205 -11.88 8.13 2.97
N ASP A 206 -11.74 7.90 1.67
CA ASP A 206 -12.86 7.76 0.74
C ASP A 206 -13.14 6.28 0.44
N SER A 207 -14.05 5.68 1.22
CA SER A 207 -14.41 4.26 1.07
C SER A 207 -15.04 3.95 -0.29
N ALA A 208 -15.68 4.94 -0.91
CA ALA A 208 -16.31 4.80 -2.21
C ALA A 208 -15.25 4.63 -3.31
N VAL A 209 -14.18 5.42 -3.25
CA VAL A 209 -13.04 5.29 -4.17
C VAL A 209 -12.36 3.93 -4.02
N GLU A 210 -12.13 3.47 -2.79
CA GLU A 210 -11.57 2.13 -2.53
C GLU A 210 -12.46 1.03 -3.14
N ALA A 211 -13.77 1.04 -2.86
CA ALA A 211 -14.73 0.06 -3.36
C ALA A 211 -14.74 -0.02 -4.90
N LYS A 212 -14.70 1.14 -5.58
CA LYS A 212 -14.68 1.20 -7.04
C LYS A 212 -13.37 0.69 -7.63
N ARG A 213 -12.23 1.03 -7.02
CA ARG A 213 -10.91 0.57 -7.46
C ARG A 213 -10.75 -0.93 -7.26
N GLN A 214 -11.22 -1.47 -6.14
CA GLN A 214 -11.28 -2.92 -5.92
C GLN A 214 -12.16 -3.62 -6.95
N HIS A 215 -13.36 -3.10 -7.21
CA HIS A 215 -14.25 -3.66 -8.23
C HIS A 215 -13.60 -3.66 -9.62
N SER A 216 -12.93 -2.56 -9.99
CA SER A 216 -12.23 -2.43 -11.27
C SER A 216 -11.07 -3.43 -11.39
N PHE A 217 -10.26 -3.55 -10.33
CA PHE A 217 -9.18 -4.53 -10.28
C PHE A 217 -9.72 -5.97 -10.39
N ARG A 218 -10.73 -6.35 -9.59
CA ARG A 218 -11.33 -7.69 -9.63
C ARG A 218 -11.86 -8.03 -11.03
N SER A 219 -12.57 -7.10 -11.67
CA SER A 219 -13.10 -7.30 -13.02
C SER A 219 -12.00 -7.48 -14.06
N ALA A 220 -10.86 -6.80 -13.91
CA ALA A 220 -9.72 -6.90 -14.81
C ALA A 220 -8.98 -8.24 -14.72
N ILE A 221 -9.01 -8.94 -13.56
CA ILE A 221 -8.35 -10.25 -13.40
C ILE A 221 -8.80 -11.24 -14.49
N GLY A 222 -10.09 -11.24 -14.84
CA GLY A 222 -10.67 -12.15 -15.83
C GLY A 222 -10.41 -11.78 -17.29
N ALA A 223 -9.74 -10.66 -17.59
CA ALA A 223 -9.63 -10.11 -18.95
C ALA A 223 -9.06 -11.09 -19.99
N PHE A 224 -8.15 -11.97 -19.56
CA PHE A 224 -7.47 -12.94 -20.43
C PHE A 224 -7.98 -14.38 -20.27
N GLY A 225 -8.85 -14.64 -19.29
CA GLY A 225 -9.38 -15.98 -19.02
C GLY A 225 -8.40 -16.99 -18.42
N ASP A 226 -7.12 -16.65 -18.23
CA ASP A 226 -6.09 -17.56 -17.72
C ASP A 226 -5.66 -17.29 -16.26
N ASN A 227 -6.23 -16.29 -15.59
CA ASN A 227 -5.94 -15.97 -14.19
C ASN A 227 -6.87 -16.68 -13.18
N LYS A 228 -7.26 -17.93 -13.46
CA LYS A 228 -8.26 -18.68 -12.66
C LYS A 228 -7.88 -18.90 -11.18
N TYR A 229 -6.60 -18.80 -10.86
CA TYR A 229 -6.05 -19.01 -9.52
C TYR A 229 -5.75 -17.73 -8.73
N VAL A 230 -6.19 -16.58 -9.24
CA VAL A 230 -6.02 -15.29 -8.56
C VAL A 230 -7.36 -14.60 -8.44
N THR A 231 -7.58 -13.89 -7.35
CA THR A 231 -8.84 -13.19 -7.10
C THR A 231 -8.64 -11.97 -6.20
N ALA A 232 -9.72 -11.23 -5.99
CA ALA A 232 -9.86 -10.14 -5.03
C ALA A 232 -11.31 -10.15 -4.57
N PRO A 233 -11.68 -9.83 -3.33
CA PRO A 233 -13.06 -9.97 -2.84
C PRO A 233 -14.07 -9.25 -3.73
N GLU A 234 -15.21 -9.88 -4.03
CA GLU A 234 -16.33 -9.19 -4.68
C GLU A 234 -16.81 -8.01 -3.82
N VAL A 235 -17.05 -6.87 -4.45
CA VAL A 235 -17.61 -5.68 -3.78
C VAL A 235 -19.10 -5.60 -4.06
N PHE A 236 -19.90 -5.49 -3.01
CA PHE A 236 -21.35 -5.32 -3.10
C PHE A 236 -21.68 -3.82 -3.10
N LEU A 237 -21.65 -3.20 -4.28
CA LEU A 237 -21.74 -1.73 -4.43
C LEU A 237 -23.00 -1.11 -3.80
N ASP A 238 -24.11 -1.84 -3.76
CA ASP A 238 -25.37 -1.41 -3.11
C ASP A 238 -25.30 -1.40 -1.58
N TYR A 239 -24.26 -2.01 -1.01
CA TYR A 239 -23.93 -2.05 0.41
C TYR A 239 -22.69 -1.20 0.74
N CYS A 240 -22.29 -0.29 -0.17
CA CYS A 240 -21.17 0.62 0.01
C CYS A 240 -21.63 2.08 0.12
N GLY A 241 -20.90 2.86 0.91
CA GLY A 241 -21.11 4.30 1.12
C GLY A 241 -19.78 5.04 1.27
N GLY A 242 -19.82 6.32 1.65
CA GLY A 242 -18.61 7.13 1.82
C GLY A 242 -17.70 6.66 2.97
N ARG A 243 -18.23 5.89 3.93
CA ARG A 243 -17.56 5.43 5.16
C ARG A 243 -17.63 3.92 5.35
N VAL A 244 -18.30 3.19 4.46
CA VAL A 244 -18.53 1.75 4.59
C VAL A 244 -18.29 1.02 3.27
N ILE A 245 -17.68 -0.18 3.35
CA ILE A 245 -17.48 -1.07 2.21
C ILE A 245 -17.93 -2.47 2.60
N CYS A 246 -18.83 -3.04 1.81
CA CYS A 246 -19.26 -4.43 1.93
C CYS A 246 -18.58 -5.29 0.86
N MET A 247 -17.92 -6.37 1.27
CA MET A 247 -17.20 -7.24 0.35
C MET A 247 -17.29 -8.71 0.75
N GLU A 248 -17.01 -9.60 -0.20
CA GLU A 248 -16.96 -11.05 -0.03
C GLU A 248 -16.04 -11.44 1.13
N ARG A 249 -16.48 -12.39 1.97
CA ARG A 249 -15.65 -12.95 3.02
C ARG A 249 -14.66 -13.95 2.41
N MET A 250 -13.36 -13.66 2.56
CA MET A 250 -12.27 -14.53 2.06
C MET A 250 -11.67 -15.41 3.17
N HIS A 251 -11.45 -16.69 2.91
CA HIS A 251 -10.88 -17.63 3.88
C HIS A 251 -9.50 -18.11 3.43
N GLY A 252 -8.49 -17.91 4.27
CA GLY A 252 -7.11 -18.22 3.95
C GLY A 252 -6.12 -17.68 4.97
N SER A 253 -4.85 -17.70 4.58
CA SER A 253 -3.73 -17.21 5.39
C SER A 253 -2.86 -16.21 4.61
N PRO A 254 -2.27 -15.20 5.29
CA PRO A 254 -1.25 -14.33 4.72
C PRO A 254 -0.12 -15.09 4.02
N LEU A 255 0.38 -14.55 2.91
CA LEU A 255 1.39 -15.21 2.08
C LEU A 255 2.71 -15.49 2.83
N ASP A 256 3.10 -14.64 3.78
CA ASP A 256 4.31 -14.83 4.62
C ASP A 256 4.17 -15.95 5.65
N ARG A 257 2.93 -16.37 5.98
CA ARG A 257 2.66 -17.50 6.85
C ARG A 257 2.49 -18.81 6.08
N TYR A 258 2.46 -18.74 4.75
CA TYR A 258 2.37 -19.91 3.90
C TYR A 258 3.67 -20.71 4.00
N ARG A 259 3.56 -22.00 4.29
CA ARG A 259 4.74 -22.86 4.39
C ARG A 259 5.24 -23.21 2.99
N PRO A 260 6.54 -23.05 2.70
CA PRO A 260 7.12 -23.48 1.43
C PRO A 260 6.78 -24.94 1.12
N GLY A 261 6.38 -25.19 -0.12
CA GLY A 261 5.98 -26.48 -0.66
C GLY A 261 6.01 -26.46 -2.18
N GLN A 262 5.53 -27.54 -2.81
CA GLN A 262 5.67 -27.74 -4.26
C GLN A 262 4.97 -26.65 -5.10
N GLN A 263 3.93 -26.00 -4.58
CA GLN A 263 3.16 -24.97 -5.29
C GLN A 263 3.57 -23.53 -4.95
N SER A 264 4.51 -23.33 -4.02
CA SER A 264 4.88 -22.00 -3.51
C SER A 264 5.37 -21.06 -4.61
N GLU A 265 6.23 -21.56 -5.50
CA GLU A 265 6.70 -20.78 -6.64
C GLU A 265 5.56 -20.35 -7.56
N LEU A 266 4.66 -21.27 -7.90
CA LEU A 266 3.57 -20.99 -8.83
C LEU A 266 2.55 -20.00 -8.24
N ILE A 267 2.33 -20.05 -6.93
CA ILE A 267 1.51 -19.07 -6.20
C ILE A 267 2.07 -17.65 -6.37
N VAL A 268 3.37 -17.46 -6.13
CA VAL A 268 4.02 -16.14 -6.26
C VAL A 268 4.02 -15.69 -7.72
N ARG A 269 4.31 -16.59 -8.67
CA ARG A 269 4.28 -16.32 -10.11
C ARG A 269 2.93 -15.83 -10.60
N ARG A 270 1.84 -16.49 -10.18
CA ARG A 270 0.46 -16.12 -10.53
C ARG A 270 0.08 -14.75 -9.97
N ALA A 271 0.44 -14.49 -8.71
CA ALA A 271 0.21 -13.18 -8.09
C ALA A 271 0.97 -12.06 -8.82
N ALA A 272 2.25 -12.29 -9.12
CA ALA A 272 3.08 -11.35 -9.87
C ALA A 272 2.52 -11.11 -11.28
N LYS A 273 2.11 -12.16 -12.01
CA LYS A 273 1.49 -12.05 -13.34
C LYS A 273 0.27 -11.12 -13.33
N VAL A 274 -0.71 -11.37 -12.46
CA VAL A 274 -1.91 -10.52 -12.37
C VAL A 274 -1.58 -9.09 -11.98
N TRP A 275 -0.63 -8.90 -11.06
CA TRP A 275 -0.20 -7.57 -10.67
C TRP A 275 0.51 -6.83 -11.81
N MET A 276 1.33 -7.53 -12.61
CA MET A 276 1.98 -6.98 -13.80
C MET A 276 0.99 -6.61 -14.88
N GLU A 277 -0.02 -7.43 -15.14
CA GLU A 277 -1.10 -7.12 -16.08
C GLU A 277 -1.88 -5.88 -15.62
N ALA A 278 -2.23 -5.81 -14.33
CA ALA A 278 -2.89 -4.65 -13.74
C ALA A 278 -2.07 -3.36 -13.93
N LEU A 279 -0.79 -3.40 -13.61
CA LEU A 279 0.13 -2.28 -13.78
C LEU A 279 0.28 -1.84 -15.24
N VAL A 280 0.59 -2.79 -16.12
CA VAL A 280 1.09 -2.49 -17.46
C VAL A 280 -0.04 -2.33 -18.47
N LEU A 281 -1.06 -3.19 -18.39
CA LEU A 281 -2.15 -3.25 -19.37
C LEU A 281 -3.35 -2.41 -18.94
N HIS A 282 -3.58 -2.28 -17.63
CA HIS A 282 -4.73 -1.54 -17.10
C HIS A 282 -4.37 -0.20 -16.44
N GLY A 283 -3.11 0.02 -16.10
CA GLY A 283 -2.62 1.23 -15.42
C GLY A 283 -2.97 1.30 -13.94
N LEU A 284 -4.07 0.70 -13.51
CA LEU A 284 -4.49 0.59 -12.12
C LEU A 284 -3.89 -0.65 -11.46
N PHE A 285 -3.11 -0.49 -10.39
CA PHE A 285 -2.43 -1.58 -9.70
C PHE A 285 -2.56 -1.52 -8.19
N HIS A 286 -2.38 -2.68 -7.54
CA HIS A 286 -2.40 -2.79 -6.09
C HIS A 286 -1.15 -2.15 -5.48
N GLY A 287 -1.32 -1.09 -4.69
CA GLY A 287 -0.23 -0.26 -4.17
C GLY A 287 0.34 -0.71 -2.82
N ASP A 288 -0.20 -1.79 -2.23
CA ASP A 288 0.31 -2.34 -0.97
C ASP A 288 0.21 -3.87 -0.91
N VAL A 289 1.06 -4.56 -1.67
CA VAL A 289 1.09 -6.04 -1.76
C VAL A 289 1.91 -6.69 -0.65
N HIS A 290 1.97 -6.08 0.53
CA HIS A 290 2.62 -6.69 1.69
C HIS A 290 1.88 -7.96 2.15
N ALA A 291 2.49 -8.76 3.02
CA ALA A 291 2.00 -10.12 3.26
C ALA A 291 0.60 -10.19 3.88
N GLY A 292 0.22 -9.16 4.66
CA GLY A 292 -1.14 -9.03 5.19
C GLY A 292 -2.25 -8.84 4.14
N ASN A 293 -1.89 -8.39 2.93
CA ASN A 293 -2.83 -8.02 1.85
C ASN A 293 -2.77 -9.00 0.67
N VAL A 294 -1.91 -10.01 0.73
CA VAL A 294 -1.85 -11.09 -0.26
C VAL A 294 -2.03 -12.39 0.50
N TRP A 295 -3.16 -13.05 0.32
CA TRP A 295 -3.48 -14.29 1.01
C TRP A 295 -3.44 -15.49 0.06
N VAL A 296 -3.01 -16.63 0.58
CA VAL A 296 -3.31 -17.93 -0.01
C VAL A 296 -4.62 -18.41 0.60
N LEU A 297 -5.63 -18.59 -0.23
CA LEU A 297 -6.95 -19.04 0.18
C LEU A 297 -6.96 -20.55 0.44
N ASP A 298 -7.93 -21.00 1.23
CA ASP A 298 -8.13 -22.42 1.54
C ASP A 298 -8.44 -23.27 0.28
N ASP A 299 -8.97 -22.63 -0.78
CA ASP A 299 -9.22 -23.23 -2.09
C ASP A 299 -7.99 -23.22 -3.03
N GLY A 300 -6.84 -22.75 -2.56
CA GLY A 300 -5.58 -22.71 -3.29
C GLY A 300 -5.41 -21.50 -4.21
N ARG A 301 -6.38 -20.59 -4.31
CA ARG A 301 -6.22 -19.33 -5.03
C ARG A 301 -5.40 -18.32 -4.24
N VAL A 302 -4.85 -17.32 -4.92
CA VAL A 302 -4.25 -16.13 -4.30
C VAL A 302 -5.25 -15.00 -4.30
N ALA A 303 -5.45 -14.33 -3.17
CA ALA A 303 -6.32 -13.17 -3.05
C ALA A 303 -5.55 -11.91 -2.71
N PHE A 304 -5.78 -10.84 -3.48
CA PHE A 304 -5.42 -9.48 -3.09
C PHE A 304 -6.53 -8.89 -2.21
N LEU A 305 -6.15 -8.30 -1.08
CA LEU A 305 -7.03 -7.71 -0.06
C LEU A 305 -6.58 -6.27 0.25
N ASP A 306 -7.49 -5.48 0.80
CA ASP A 306 -7.28 -4.06 1.19
C ASP A 306 -6.79 -3.16 0.05
N PHE A 307 -7.75 -2.58 -0.66
CA PHE A 307 -7.51 -1.72 -1.81
C PHE A 307 -7.43 -0.24 -1.40
N GLY A 308 -7.20 0.05 -0.11
CA GLY A 308 -7.04 1.41 0.39
C GLY A 308 -5.83 2.14 -0.22
N VAL A 309 -4.81 1.39 -0.66
CA VAL A 309 -3.65 1.91 -1.39
C VAL A 309 -3.62 1.31 -2.79
N MET A 310 -4.02 2.11 -3.76
CA MET A 310 -4.00 1.78 -5.19
C MET A 310 -3.23 2.85 -5.94
N GLY A 311 -2.37 2.44 -6.86
CA GLY A 311 -1.66 3.34 -7.76
C GLY A 311 -2.28 3.31 -9.15
N GLU A 312 -2.11 4.42 -9.88
CA GLU A 312 -2.56 4.54 -11.26
C GLU A 312 -1.45 5.16 -12.10
N VAL A 313 -0.92 4.41 -13.06
CA VAL A 313 0.12 4.86 -13.98
C VAL A 313 -0.55 5.31 -15.28
N ASP A 314 -0.25 6.55 -15.70
CA ASP A 314 -0.75 7.08 -16.96
C ASP A 314 -0.10 6.40 -18.19
N GLU A 315 -0.59 6.72 -19.38
CA GLU A 315 -0.13 6.09 -20.62
C GLU A 315 1.36 6.29 -20.90
N GLN A 316 1.91 7.47 -20.60
CA GLN A 316 3.30 7.80 -20.89
C GLN A 316 4.27 7.00 -20.00
N TRP A 317 3.93 6.78 -18.73
CA TRP A 317 4.72 5.98 -17.80
C TRP A 317 4.49 4.48 -18.00
N ARG A 318 3.29 4.07 -18.44
CA ARG A 318 3.04 2.69 -18.87
C ARG A 318 3.87 2.31 -20.09
N ALA A 319 4.01 3.22 -21.07
CA ALA A 319 4.88 3.00 -22.22
C ALA A 319 6.35 2.80 -21.80
N LEU A 320 6.83 3.58 -20.81
CA LEU A 320 8.16 3.38 -20.23
C LEU A 320 8.32 1.99 -19.63
N LEU A 321 7.34 1.53 -18.84
CA LEU A 321 7.35 0.21 -18.23
C LEU A 321 7.30 -0.90 -19.28
N LEU A 322 6.48 -0.75 -20.33
CA LEU A 322 6.41 -1.68 -21.46
C LEU A 322 7.77 -1.80 -22.17
N ASP A 323 8.39 -0.69 -22.55
CA ASP A 323 9.69 -0.72 -23.23
C ASP A 323 10.79 -1.29 -22.33
N LEU A 324 10.71 -1.02 -21.03
CA LEU A 324 11.60 -1.61 -20.03
C LEU A 324 11.45 -3.14 -20.00
N PHE A 325 10.24 -3.65 -19.83
CA PHE A 325 10.01 -5.10 -19.72
C PHE A 325 10.28 -5.82 -21.04
N HIS A 326 9.99 -5.18 -22.17
CA HIS A 326 10.36 -5.70 -23.47
C HIS A 326 11.88 -5.89 -23.55
N ALA A 327 12.65 -4.85 -23.23
CA ALA A 327 14.11 -4.91 -23.25
C ALA A 327 14.65 -5.98 -22.27
N THR A 328 14.08 -6.13 -21.08
CA THR A 328 14.62 -7.07 -20.08
C THR A 328 14.24 -8.52 -20.34
N VAL A 329 13.06 -8.79 -20.91
CA VAL A 329 12.52 -10.16 -21.03
C VAL A 329 12.69 -10.72 -22.44
N ILE A 330 12.60 -9.88 -23.48
CA ILE A 330 12.49 -10.33 -24.88
C ILE A 330 13.85 -10.35 -25.58
N ASP A 331 14.49 -9.19 -25.75
CA ASP A 331 15.62 -9.06 -26.68
C ASP A 331 16.90 -8.44 -26.09
N GLY A 332 16.86 -7.85 -24.90
CA GLY A 332 18.02 -7.13 -24.34
C GLY A 332 18.28 -5.77 -24.99
N ASP A 333 17.39 -5.30 -25.88
CA ASP A 333 17.58 -4.07 -26.65
C ASP A 333 16.92 -2.86 -25.95
N PHE A 334 17.77 -2.02 -25.36
CA PHE A 334 17.37 -0.82 -24.64
C PHE A 334 17.14 0.40 -25.57
N THR A 335 17.25 0.25 -26.89
CA THR A 335 17.06 1.35 -27.85
C THR A 335 15.64 1.91 -27.80
N ARG A 336 14.62 1.04 -27.68
CA ARG A 336 13.22 1.49 -27.53
C ARG A 336 13.03 2.28 -26.24
N LEU A 337 13.56 1.74 -25.13
CA LEU A 337 13.54 2.42 -23.84
C LEU A 337 14.22 3.78 -23.90
N ALA A 338 15.35 3.90 -24.61
CA ALA A 338 16.09 5.14 -24.82
C ALA A 338 15.22 6.25 -25.44
N GLY A 339 14.43 5.91 -26.47
CA GLY A 339 13.49 6.84 -27.07
C GLY A 339 12.43 7.32 -26.06
N THR A 340 11.93 6.41 -25.22
CA THR A 340 10.90 6.73 -24.23
C THR A 340 11.41 7.57 -23.07
N VAL A 341 12.60 7.27 -22.53
CA VAL A 341 13.22 8.10 -21.48
C VAL A 341 13.53 9.51 -21.97
N LYS A 342 13.85 9.69 -23.26
CA LYS A 342 14.03 11.03 -23.87
C LYS A 342 12.71 11.78 -24.00
N ARG A 343 11.64 11.12 -24.48
CA ARG A 343 10.31 11.73 -24.60
C ARG A 343 9.75 12.19 -23.26
N LEU A 344 9.99 11.41 -22.21
CA LEU A 344 9.62 11.74 -20.83
C LEU A 344 10.53 12.79 -20.19
N GLY A 345 11.61 13.19 -20.87
CA GLY A 345 12.60 14.14 -20.34
C GLY A 345 13.47 13.59 -19.22
N ILE A 346 13.47 12.28 -18.96
CA ILE A 346 14.30 11.65 -17.91
C ILE A 346 15.79 11.87 -18.22
N VAL A 347 16.14 11.88 -19.51
CA VAL A 347 17.47 12.23 -20.01
C VAL A 347 17.37 13.39 -20.98
N ALA A 348 18.45 14.17 -21.09
CA ALA A 348 18.51 15.29 -22.01
C ALA A 348 18.36 14.82 -23.47
N PRO A 349 17.51 15.47 -24.30
CA PRO A 349 17.34 15.10 -25.70
C PRO A 349 18.64 15.08 -26.51
N GLN A 350 19.57 15.95 -26.15
CA GLN A 350 20.89 16.10 -26.77
C GLN A 350 21.96 15.11 -26.27
N MET A 351 21.61 14.15 -25.40
CA MET A 351 22.56 13.19 -24.82
C MET A 351 23.16 12.22 -25.87
N GLY A 352 22.54 12.09 -27.04
CA GLY A 352 23.00 11.26 -28.14
C GLY A 352 21.84 10.69 -28.95
N SER A 353 22.14 9.80 -29.89
CA SER A 353 21.16 8.94 -30.60
C SER A 353 20.49 7.94 -29.65
N ASP A 354 19.40 7.30 -30.07
CA ASP A 354 18.70 6.31 -29.24
C ASP A 354 19.57 5.07 -28.99
N ALA A 355 20.43 4.69 -29.95
CA ALA A 355 21.38 3.60 -29.80
C ALA A 355 22.45 3.90 -28.73
N GLU A 356 23.01 5.12 -28.72
CA GLU A 356 24.02 5.52 -27.72
C GLU A 356 23.43 5.55 -26.31
N VAL A 357 22.24 6.14 -26.17
CA VAL A 357 21.54 6.16 -24.87
C VAL A 357 21.11 4.75 -24.46
N GLY A 358 20.66 3.93 -25.40
CA GLY A 358 20.35 2.52 -25.18
C GLY A 358 21.55 1.74 -24.65
N ALA A 359 22.74 1.92 -25.24
CA ALA A 359 23.97 1.31 -24.77
C ALA A 359 24.38 1.79 -23.36
N ILE A 360 24.16 3.08 -23.05
CA ILE A 360 24.38 3.61 -21.70
C ILE A 360 23.44 2.92 -20.71
N LEU A 361 22.13 2.91 -20.98
CA LEU A 361 21.15 2.22 -20.14
C LEU A 361 21.55 0.76 -19.95
N GLN A 362 21.81 0.05 -21.05
CA GLN A 362 22.26 -1.34 -21.00
C GLN A 362 23.51 -1.49 -20.14
N SER A 363 24.52 -0.61 -20.24
CA SER A 363 25.74 -0.70 -19.42
C SER A 363 25.50 -0.41 -17.93
N VAL A 364 24.61 0.52 -17.61
CA VAL A 364 24.20 0.85 -16.24
C VAL A 364 23.46 -0.33 -15.61
N PHE A 365 22.68 -1.04 -16.40
CA PHE A 365 21.83 -2.13 -15.94
C PHE A 365 22.45 -3.52 -16.17
N ALA A 366 23.52 -3.63 -16.95
CA ALA A 366 24.24 -4.88 -17.20
C ALA A 366 24.73 -5.55 -15.89
N PRO A 367 25.27 -4.82 -14.89
CA PRO A 367 25.59 -5.41 -13.58
C PRO A 367 24.37 -6.03 -12.88
N MET A 368 23.19 -5.40 -13.02
CA MET A 368 21.93 -5.91 -12.47
C MET A 368 21.40 -7.14 -13.25
N LEU A 369 21.79 -7.29 -14.52
CA LEU A 369 21.44 -8.41 -15.40
C LEU A 369 22.45 -9.59 -15.36
N SER A 370 23.68 -9.36 -14.88
CA SER A 370 24.84 -10.27 -15.04
C SER A 370 25.29 -11.01 -13.78
N THR A 371 24.87 -10.59 -12.59
CA THR A 371 24.76 -11.56 -11.48
C THR A 371 23.70 -12.56 -11.91
N THR A 372 24.08 -13.84 -12.05
CA THR A 372 23.23 -14.98 -12.46
C THR A 372 21.77 -14.59 -12.50
N LEU A 373 21.13 -14.62 -13.68
CA LEU A 373 19.74 -14.20 -14.04
C LEU A 373 18.64 -14.42 -12.97
N ALA A 374 18.93 -15.16 -11.92
CA ALA A 374 18.26 -15.28 -10.62
C ALA A 374 18.18 -14.00 -9.74
N HIS A 375 18.90 -12.89 -10.01
CA HIS A 375 18.92 -11.72 -9.09
C HIS A 375 18.71 -10.32 -9.73
N PHE A 376 18.13 -10.22 -10.92
CA PHE A 376 17.74 -8.92 -11.48
C PHE A 376 16.62 -8.29 -10.62
N SER A 377 16.94 -7.20 -9.91
CA SER A 377 15.95 -6.41 -9.17
C SER A 377 15.33 -5.35 -10.07
N LEU A 378 14.08 -5.60 -10.47
CA LEU A 378 13.31 -4.63 -11.24
C LEU A 378 12.98 -3.40 -10.37
N ALA A 379 12.87 -3.62 -9.07
CA ALA A 379 12.70 -2.54 -8.10
C ALA A 379 13.89 -1.56 -8.10
N ASP A 380 15.12 -2.07 -8.13
CA ASP A 380 16.33 -1.23 -8.21
C ASP A 380 16.44 -0.49 -9.54
N PHE A 381 16.05 -1.14 -10.64
CA PHE A 381 16.02 -0.51 -11.95
C PHE A 381 15.13 0.74 -11.96
N ILE A 382 13.89 0.60 -11.48
CA ILE A 382 12.93 1.72 -11.46
C ILE A 382 13.41 2.82 -10.51
N ARG A 383 14.03 2.47 -9.37
CA ARG A 383 14.65 3.45 -8.47
C ARG A 383 15.76 4.24 -9.17
N ALA A 384 16.61 3.59 -9.95
CA ALA A 384 17.67 4.25 -10.70
C ALA A 384 17.11 5.21 -11.77
N LEU A 385 16.07 4.80 -12.51
CA LEU A 385 15.37 5.68 -13.46
C LEU A 385 14.79 6.93 -12.79
N VAL A 386 14.10 6.76 -11.66
CA VAL A 386 13.56 7.88 -10.88
C VAL A 386 14.68 8.79 -10.36
N GLY A 387 15.82 8.20 -9.95
CA GLY A 387 17.01 8.94 -9.55
C GLY A 387 17.59 9.80 -10.68
N MET A 388 17.67 9.24 -11.89
CA MET A 388 18.11 9.98 -13.08
C MET A 388 17.16 11.14 -13.41
N GLY A 389 15.84 10.91 -13.38
CA GLY A 389 14.84 11.96 -13.62
C GLY A 389 14.99 13.15 -12.66
N LYS A 390 15.26 12.89 -11.37
CA LYS A 390 15.53 13.94 -10.38
C LYS A 390 16.78 14.75 -10.69
N GLN A 391 17.86 14.11 -11.16
CA GLN A 391 19.10 14.79 -11.54
C GLN A 391 18.89 15.79 -12.69
N TYR A 392 17.98 15.48 -13.62
CA TYR A 392 17.64 16.34 -14.76
C TYR A 392 16.43 17.27 -14.52
N LYS A 393 15.96 17.38 -13.26
CA LYS A 393 14.80 18.21 -12.85
C LYS A 393 13.48 17.84 -13.55
N THR A 394 13.35 16.59 -13.96
CA THR A 394 12.14 16.07 -14.58
C THR A 394 11.22 15.52 -13.50
N SER A 395 9.93 15.82 -13.61
CA SER A 395 8.91 15.24 -12.74
C SER A 395 8.84 13.74 -12.99
N SER A 396 9.37 12.95 -12.05
CA SER A 396 9.11 11.51 -12.00
C SER A 396 7.78 11.29 -11.27
N PRO A 397 6.95 10.34 -11.69
CA PRO A 397 5.67 10.07 -11.07
C PRO A 397 5.94 9.42 -9.71
N GLU A 398 5.24 9.86 -8.68
CA GLU A 398 5.31 9.26 -7.34
C GLU A 398 4.90 7.79 -7.39
N GLU A 399 4.06 7.44 -8.37
CA GLU A 399 3.57 6.11 -8.66
C GLU A 399 4.68 5.15 -9.07
N LEU A 400 5.76 5.60 -9.72
CA LEU A 400 6.90 4.70 -10.02
C LEU A 400 7.67 4.30 -8.76
N ILE A 401 7.72 5.16 -7.74
CA ILE A 401 8.29 4.78 -6.43
C ILE A 401 7.40 3.72 -5.78
N LEU A 402 6.07 3.87 -5.89
CA LEU A 402 5.11 2.89 -5.39
C LEU A 402 5.25 1.54 -6.12
N VAL A 403 5.41 1.55 -7.45
CA VAL A 403 5.71 0.35 -8.27
C VAL A 403 6.99 -0.33 -7.81
N ALA A 404 8.09 0.42 -7.66
CA ALA A 404 9.36 -0.13 -7.20
C ALA A 404 9.26 -0.75 -5.80
N LYS A 405 8.45 -0.15 -4.90
CA LYS A 405 8.18 -0.71 -3.57
C LYS A 405 7.44 -2.05 -3.66
N GLN A 406 6.44 -2.16 -4.53
CA GLN A 406 5.66 -3.40 -4.68
C GLN A 406 6.49 -4.53 -5.30
N LEU A 407 7.32 -4.22 -6.30
CA LEU A 407 8.24 -5.19 -6.87
C LEU A 407 9.23 -5.73 -5.83
N GLY A 408 9.71 -4.87 -4.92
CA GLY A 408 10.54 -5.31 -3.80
C GLY A 408 9.83 -6.31 -2.87
N TYR A 409 8.51 -6.20 -2.69
CA TYR A 409 7.74 -7.21 -1.95
C TYR A 409 7.65 -8.54 -2.71
N PHE A 410 7.40 -8.53 -4.02
CA PHE A 410 7.43 -9.76 -4.82
C PHE A 410 8.80 -10.43 -4.84
N GLU A 411 9.88 -9.64 -4.93
CA GLU A 411 11.27 -10.14 -4.82
C GLU A 411 11.51 -10.77 -3.44
N ARG A 412 10.97 -10.18 -2.36
CA ARG A 412 11.03 -10.79 -1.03
C ARG A 412 10.26 -12.11 -0.96
N TYR A 413 9.06 -12.19 -1.53
CA TYR A 413 8.33 -13.46 -1.61
C TYR A 413 9.08 -14.49 -2.44
N ALA A 414 9.77 -14.08 -3.51
CA ALA A 414 10.61 -14.98 -4.28
C ALA A 414 11.70 -15.61 -3.40
N ILE A 415 12.41 -14.82 -2.58
CA ILE A 415 13.45 -15.34 -1.68
C ILE A 415 12.88 -16.39 -0.70
N GLU A 416 11.69 -16.14 -0.15
CA GLU A 416 11.10 -16.99 0.90
C GLU A 416 10.37 -18.22 0.33
N LEU A 417 9.66 -18.09 -0.79
CA LEU A 417 8.73 -19.08 -1.34
C LEU A 417 9.15 -19.68 -2.69
N ALA A 418 10.09 -19.04 -3.40
CA ALA A 418 10.47 -19.40 -4.75
C ALA A 418 11.97 -19.09 -5.03
N PRO A 419 12.92 -19.65 -4.25
CA PRO A 419 14.30 -19.15 -4.20
C PRO A 419 15.09 -19.29 -5.52
N ASN A 420 14.61 -20.13 -6.45
CA ASN A 420 15.20 -20.32 -7.78
C ASN A 420 14.45 -19.54 -8.88
N TRP A 421 13.40 -18.81 -8.54
CA TRP A 421 12.58 -18.03 -9.46
C TRP A 421 13.00 -16.57 -9.44
N ALA A 422 13.00 -15.95 -10.63
CA ALA A 422 13.25 -14.53 -10.80
C ALA A 422 12.12 -13.89 -11.61
N LEU A 423 11.50 -12.85 -11.04
CA LEU A 423 10.36 -12.15 -11.64
C LEU A 423 10.72 -11.53 -13.00
N GLY A 424 11.84 -10.80 -13.07
CA GLY A 424 12.19 -10.00 -14.25
C GLY A 424 12.60 -10.79 -15.50
N THR A 425 12.68 -12.12 -15.42
CA THR A 425 13.08 -13.00 -16.53
C THR A 425 12.06 -14.10 -16.81
N ASP A 426 10.98 -14.20 -16.02
CA ASP A 426 9.98 -15.26 -16.16
C ASP A 426 8.99 -14.96 -17.28
N PRO A 427 9.00 -15.71 -18.40
CA PRO A 427 8.10 -15.45 -19.51
C PRO A 427 6.62 -15.60 -19.14
N PHE A 428 6.30 -16.42 -18.12
CA PHE A 428 4.92 -16.62 -17.66
C PHE A 428 4.29 -15.32 -17.13
N VAL A 429 5.06 -14.50 -16.39
CA VAL A 429 4.59 -13.23 -15.84
C VAL A 429 4.22 -12.23 -16.93
N PHE A 430 4.88 -12.30 -18.08
CA PHE A 430 4.71 -11.38 -19.20
C PHE A 430 3.88 -11.96 -20.36
N LYS A 431 3.35 -13.18 -20.23
CA LYS A 431 2.62 -13.89 -21.29
C LYS A 431 1.48 -13.07 -21.90
N ASN A 432 0.70 -12.36 -21.09
CA ASN A 432 -0.39 -11.52 -21.59
C ASN A 432 0.05 -10.10 -21.97
N VAL A 433 1.25 -9.70 -21.55
CA VAL A 433 1.85 -8.39 -21.89
C VAL A 433 2.46 -8.44 -23.29
N PHE A 434 3.17 -9.52 -23.63
CA PHE A 434 3.83 -9.71 -24.92
C PHE A 434 3.50 -11.10 -25.51
N PRO A 435 2.24 -11.37 -25.90
CA PRO A 435 1.78 -12.74 -26.20
C PRO A 435 2.51 -13.40 -27.38
N ALA A 436 2.80 -12.64 -28.45
CA ALA A 436 3.46 -13.19 -29.62
C ALA A 436 4.96 -13.47 -29.35
N GLU A 437 5.63 -12.51 -28.71
CA GLU A 437 7.04 -12.59 -28.39
C GLU A 437 7.33 -13.68 -27.36
N ILE A 438 6.49 -13.80 -26.33
CA ILE A 438 6.62 -14.85 -25.31
C ILE A 438 6.34 -16.23 -25.89
N ALA A 439 5.34 -16.38 -26.78
CA ALA A 439 5.11 -17.65 -27.46
C ALA A 439 6.33 -18.08 -28.27
N ALA A 440 6.92 -17.18 -29.05
CA ALA A 440 8.14 -17.44 -29.82
C ALA A 440 9.34 -17.74 -28.91
N LEU A 441 9.49 -17.01 -27.80
CA LEU A 441 10.56 -17.22 -26.83
C LEU A 441 10.45 -18.58 -26.14
N SER A 442 9.23 -18.96 -25.74
CA SER A 442 8.94 -20.26 -25.13
C SER A 442 9.22 -21.41 -26.10
N GLU A 443 8.82 -21.28 -27.36
CA GLU A 443 9.12 -22.28 -28.40
C GLU A 443 10.63 -22.42 -28.63
N ALA A 444 11.33 -21.29 -28.78
CA ALA A 444 12.78 -21.28 -29.02
C ALA A 444 13.59 -21.85 -27.84
N ARG A 445 13.11 -21.67 -26.61
CA ARG A 445 13.79 -22.14 -25.37
C ARG A 445 13.26 -23.48 -24.85
N GLY A 446 12.22 -24.05 -25.46
CA GLY A 446 11.56 -25.26 -24.97
C GLY A 446 10.93 -25.11 -23.58
N ILE A 447 10.44 -23.91 -23.25
CA ILE A 447 9.84 -23.60 -21.94
C ILE A 447 8.34 -23.86 -22.00
N GLU A 448 7.87 -24.81 -21.20
CA GLU A 448 6.44 -25.01 -20.97
C GLU A 448 5.94 -24.03 -19.91
N LEU A 449 4.97 -23.18 -20.28
CA LEU A 449 4.39 -22.20 -19.37
C LEU A 449 3.36 -22.87 -18.45
N PRO A 450 3.33 -22.53 -17.15
CA PRO A 450 2.31 -23.02 -16.25
C PRO A 450 0.88 -22.66 -16.68
N GLU A 451 -0.08 -23.47 -16.23
CA GLU A 451 -1.52 -23.17 -16.34
C GLU A 451 -2.05 -22.14 -15.34
#